data_AF-A0A8S1EJC0-F1
#
_entry.id   AF-A0A8S1EJC0-F1
#
_cell.length_a   1.000
_cell.length_b   1.000
_cell.length_c   1.000
_cell.angle_alpha   90.00
_cell.angle_beta   90.00
_cell.angle_gamma   90.00
#
_symmetry.space_group_name_H-M   'P 1'
#
loop_
_entity.id
_entity.type
_entity.pdbx_description
1 polymer ?
#
loop_
_entity_poly.entity_id
_entity_poly.type
_entity_poly.pdbx_seq_one_letter_code
_entity_poly.pdbx_strand_id
1 'polypeptide(L)'
;MQDSNANSAGTYSQTVGLLYVFNLIVGTGALALPKAFQTAGWLLSILILSASAFMSYVAATFVIESLAVANAVVSKNRRRERNENASESGPSTFEIVRKVEVGEMSSMFLSKTTLLISYFSIIVYLFGDLAIYSTTVPKSAMNMLCSSINVTVTKSTDPCRPSLADWLSRMAVYRICVIVFVGFVCLPMVLAGITKTQTIQMMTTFSRWLAFILMIVLASMQLINDGAEGKPPVANVHGFGSLFGVAVYAFMCHHSLPSLVTPMGSKNRIFGLIGLVYLLVGAFYFTLSLTGAFAFEHVQDIYTLNFLHDDNTSFIYSIIDYFLAAFPIITLTSSYPIIALTLINNVKVVKDLIFPKTGAENESLLEEEEADSEDESEARNTRNGKSFVDVLVPALVLSIPTFISFMTDDMLLLASITGSLPGVFVQFAIPCFLVISARRHARSILNFPVPRKYESPFQGSGWVAAIAVWATCAIIMVILNLTGFKF
;
A
#
# COMPACT_ATOMS: atom_id res chain seq x y z
N MET A 1 7.11 31.55 -27.84
CA MET A 1 7.15 30.15 -28.33
C MET A 1 8.28 29.45 -27.56
N GLN A 2 8.06 29.18 -26.28
CA GLN A 2 9.00 28.52 -25.37
C GLN A 2 8.23 28.31 -24.07
N ASP A 3 7.59 27.15 -23.94
CA ASP A 3 6.94 26.68 -22.68
C ASP A 3 6.46 25.23 -22.86
N SER A 4 7.38 24.33 -23.23
CA SER A 4 7.04 22.93 -23.50
C SER A 4 7.90 21.89 -22.77
N ASN A 5 8.80 22.27 -21.86
CA ASN A 5 9.75 21.32 -21.26
C ASN A 5 9.66 21.10 -19.74
N ALA A 6 8.61 21.57 -19.06
CA ALA A 6 8.39 21.28 -17.64
C ALA A 6 7.10 20.47 -17.43
N ASN A 7 7.18 19.13 -17.56
CA ASN A 7 6.27 18.08 -17.01
C ASN A 7 6.11 16.84 -17.89
N SER A 8 7.17 16.32 -18.51
CA SER A 8 7.13 14.96 -19.08
C SER A 8 7.59 13.92 -18.06
N ALA A 9 6.87 13.78 -16.94
CA ALA A 9 6.76 12.46 -16.34
C ALA A 9 6.02 11.61 -17.38
N GLY A 10 6.75 10.73 -18.09
CA GLY A 10 6.31 10.09 -19.32
C GLY A 10 4.85 9.64 -19.25
N THR A 11 4.01 10.24 -20.09
CA THR A 11 2.62 9.80 -20.23
C THR A 11 2.61 8.38 -20.74
N TYR A 12 1.73 7.54 -20.17
CA TYR A 12 1.57 6.16 -20.60
C TYR A 12 0.16 5.88 -21.08
N SER A 13 0.02 4.83 -21.88
CA SER A 13 -1.28 4.34 -22.35
C SER A 13 -2.21 3.99 -21.18
N GLN A 14 -3.51 4.23 -21.35
CA GLN A 14 -4.53 3.90 -20.34
C GLN A 14 -4.46 2.44 -19.91
N THR A 15 -4.15 1.50 -20.83
CA THR A 15 -3.98 0.07 -20.51
C THR A 15 -2.80 -0.18 -19.56
N VAL A 16 -1.67 0.48 -19.79
CA VAL A 16 -0.48 0.39 -18.92
C VAL A 16 -0.79 0.95 -17.54
N GLY A 17 -1.54 2.06 -17.48
CA GLY A 17 -2.04 2.61 -16.23
C GLY A 17 -2.91 1.65 -15.43
N LEU A 18 -3.87 1.01 -16.10
CA LEU A 18 -4.74 0.02 -15.45
C LEU A 18 -3.95 -1.20 -14.97
N LEU A 19 -2.92 -1.62 -15.70
CA LEU A 19 -2.00 -2.67 -15.25
C LEU A 19 -1.22 -2.22 -14.00
N TYR A 20 -0.78 -0.96 -13.92
CA TYR A 20 -0.16 -0.45 -12.70
C TYR A 20 -1.13 -0.37 -11.52
N VAL A 21 -2.40 -0.01 -11.76
CA VAL A 21 -3.43 -0.06 -10.70
C VAL A 21 -3.69 -1.51 -10.26
N PHE A 22 -3.80 -2.45 -11.20
CA PHE A 22 -3.93 -3.88 -10.89
C PHE A 22 -2.75 -4.36 -10.05
N ASN A 23 -1.52 -4.06 -10.46
CA ASN A 23 -0.32 -4.44 -9.73
C ASN A 23 -0.18 -3.71 -8.39
N LEU A 24 -0.73 -2.50 -8.24
CA LEU A 24 -0.75 -1.80 -6.96
C LEU A 24 -1.66 -2.53 -5.97
N ILE A 25 -2.85 -2.95 -6.40
CA ILE A 25 -3.80 -3.68 -5.56
C ILE A 25 -3.25 -5.08 -5.27
N VAL A 26 -2.79 -5.81 -6.30
CA VAL A 26 -2.15 -7.12 -6.17
C VAL A 26 -0.73 -6.95 -5.60
N GLY A 27 -0.66 -6.62 -4.31
CA GLY A 27 0.54 -6.46 -3.50
C GLY A 27 0.68 -7.53 -2.43
N THR A 28 1.28 -7.17 -1.29
CA THR A 28 1.52 -8.04 -0.12
C THR A 28 0.27 -8.61 0.50
N GLY A 29 -0.85 -7.88 0.48
CA GLY A 29 -2.09 -8.35 1.10
C GLY A 29 -2.59 -9.67 0.53
N ALA A 30 -2.27 -9.97 -0.74
CA ALA A 30 -2.62 -11.24 -1.37
C ALA A 30 -1.96 -12.46 -0.71
N LEU A 31 -0.77 -12.30 -0.12
CA LEU A 31 -0.01 -13.40 0.47
C LEU A 31 -0.59 -13.91 1.79
N ALA A 32 -1.41 -13.11 2.48
CA ALA A 32 -2.05 -13.48 3.74
C ALA A 32 -3.49 -14.02 3.54
N LEU A 33 -4.09 -13.80 2.37
CA LEU A 33 -5.49 -14.17 2.12
C LEU A 33 -5.75 -15.68 2.24
N PRO A 34 -4.92 -16.60 1.71
CA PRO A 34 -5.18 -18.04 1.86
C PRO A 34 -5.25 -18.48 3.32
N LYS A 35 -4.38 -17.92 4.19
CA LYS A 35 -4.44 -18.19 5.63
C LYS A 35 -5.70 -17.62 6.26
N ALA A 36 -6.08 -16.40 5.92
CA ALA A 36 -7.30 -15.78 6.42
C ALA A 36 -8.57 -16.55 6.00
N PHE A 37 -8.58 -17.12 4.79
CA PHE A 37 -9.66 -18.00 4.33
C PHE A 37 -9.73 -19.29 5.15
N GLN A 38 -8.57 -19.86 5.48
CA GLN A 38 -8.49 -21.05 6.32
C GLN A 38 -8.98 -20.79 7.76
N THR A 39 -8.72 -19.61 8.33
CA THR A 39 -9.13 -19.26 9.71
C THR A 39 -10.60 -18.85 9.81
N ALA A 40 -11.10 -18.02 8.88
CA ALA A 40 -12.45 -17.48 8.88
C ALA A 40 -13.49 -18.37 8.20
N GLY A 41 -13.03 -19.31 7.38
CA GLY A 41 -13.89 -20.21 6.62
C GLY A 41 -14.27 -19.67 5.24
N TRP A 42 -14.49 -20.58 4.30
CA TRP A 42 -14.54 -20.26 2.88
C TRP A 42 -15.76 -19.39 2.50
N LEU A 43 -16.94 -19.65 3.07
CA LEU A 43 -18.17 -18.92 2.71
C LEU A 43 -18.14 -17.51 3.29
N LEU A 44 -17.76 -17.37 4.58
CA LEU A 44 -17.59 -16.07 5.21
C LEU A 44 -16.54 -15.24 4.44
N SER A 45 -15.46 -15.87 4.00
CA SER A 45 -14.40 -15.21 3.24
C SER A 45 -14.87 -14.70 1.88
N ILE A 46 -15.67 -15.48 1.16
CA ILE A 46 -16.26 -15.03 -0.11
C ILE A 46 -17.14 -13.79 0.09
N LEU A 47 -18.00 -13.80 1.10
CA LEU A 47 -18.92 -12.68 1.38
C LEU A 47 -18.17 -11.41 1.78
N ILE A 48 -17.22 -11.52 2.72
CA ILE A 48 -16.46 -10.37 3.22
C ILE A 48 -15.52 -9.82 2.16
N LEU A 49 -14.81 -10.68 1.41
CA LEU A 49 -13.92 -10.21 0.35
C LEU A 49 -14.71 -9.54 -0.78
N SER A 50 -15.90 -10.04 -1.13
CA SER A 50 -16.80 -9.40 -2.11
C SER A 50 -17.27 -8.02 -1.64
N ALA A 51 -17.75 -7.93 -0.39
CA ALA A 51 -18.18 -6.67 0.19
C ALA A 51 -17.03 -5.67 0.28
N SER A 52 -15.86 -6.09 0.77
CA SER A 52 -14.65 -5.28 0.82
C SER A 52 -14.23 -4.77 -0.56
N ALA A 53 -14.24 -5.63 -1.59
CA ALA A 53 -13.90 -5.24 -2.96
C ALA A 53 -14.84 -4.14 -3.48
N PHE A 54 -16.15 -4.33 -3.30
CA PHE A 54 -17.16 -3.37 -3.75
C PHE A 54 -17.06 -2.03 -3.02
N MET A 55 -16.93 -2.04 -1.69
CA MET A 55 -16.80 -0.80 -0.90
C MET A 55 -15.50 -0.07 -1.21
N SER A 56 -14.42 -0.81 -1.46
CA SER A 56 -13.13 -0.25 -1.88
C SER A 56 -13.23 0.42 -3.25
N TYR A 57 -13.93 -0.22 -4.21
CA TYR A 57 -14.21 0.37 -5.50
C TYR A 57 -14.99 1.69 -5.38
N VAL A 58 -16.06 1.73 -4.59
CA VAL A 58 -16.84 2.95 -4.35
C VAL A 58 -15.93 4.06 -3.82
N ALA A 59 -15.15 3.78 -2.78
CA ALA A 59 -14.21 4.76 -2.22
C ALA A 59 -13.12 5.19 -3.22
N ALA A 60 -12.66 4.31 -4.12
CA ALA A 60 -11.68 4.66 -5.14
C ALA A 60 -12.26 5.66 -6.15
N THR A 61 -13.54 5.52 -6.50
CA THR A 61 -14.22 6.50 -7.35
C THR A 61 -14.33 7.87 -6.69
N PHE A 62 -14.50 7.93 -5.37
CA PHE A 62 -14.53 9.18 -4.61
C PHE A 62 -13.19 9.91 -4.65
N VAL A 63 -12.07 9.18 -4.54
CA VAL A 63 -10.74 9.76 -4.68
C VAL A 63 -10.51 10.35 -6.08
N ILE A 64 -10.92 9.64 -7.13
CA ILE A 64 -10.78 10.11 -8.52
C ILE A 64 -11.64 11.36 -8.77
N GLU A 65 -12.86 11.40 -8.24
CA GLU A 65 -13.71 12.59 -8.33
C GLU A 65 -13.08 13.79 -7.60
N SER A 66 -12.60 13.61 -6.37
CA SER A 66 -11.89 14.65 -5.63
C SER A 66 -10.63 15.15 -6.35
N LEU A 67 -9.92 14.26 -7.06
CA LEU A 67 -8.76 14.62 -7.88
C LEU A 67 -9.12 15.52 -9.06
N ALA A 68 -10.26 15.28 -9.71
CA ALA A 68 -10.76 16.14 -10.78
C ALA A 68 -11.11 17.54 -10.25
N VAL A 69 -11.74 17.61 -9.06
CA VAL A 69 -12.03 18.91 -8.40
C VAL A 69 -10.74 19.63 -8.00
N ALA A 70 -9.74 18.91 -7.48
CA ALA A 70 -8.45 19.50 -7.11
C ALA A 70 -7.73 20.10 -8.33
N ASN A 71 -7.75 19.41 -9.47
CA ASN A 71 -7.23 19.95 -10.74
C ASN A 71 -7.95 21.25 -11.14
N ALA A 72 -9.27 21.31 -10.99
CA ALA A 72 -10.03 22.51 -11.28
C ALA A 72 -9.65 23.69 -10.37
N VAL A 73 -9.49 23.45 -9.06
CA VAL A 73 -9.04 24.49 -8.10
C VAL A 73 -7.65 25.00 -8.44
N VAL A 74 -6.70 24.08 -8.67
CA VAL A 74 -5.31 24.42 -9.02
C VAL A 74 -5.26 25.20 -10.35
N SER A 75 -6.08 24.83 -11.33
CA SER A 75 -6.16 25.55 -12.60
C SER A 75 -6.69 26.98 -12.43
N LYS A 76 -7.70 27.16 -11.56
CA LYS A 76 -8.29 28.47 -11.26
C LYS A 76 -7.32 29.38 -10.52
N ASN A 77 -6.61 28.87 -9.52
CA ASN A 77 -5.62 29.64 -8.75
C ASN A 77 -4.51 30.17 -9.67
N ARG A 78 -3.98 29.32 -10.58
CA ARG A 78 -2.95 29.74 -11.54
C ARG A 78 -3.44 30.80 -12.54
N ARG A 79 -4.68 30.70 -13.03
CA ARG A 79 -5.25 31.74 -13.91
C ARG A 79 -5.39 33.08 -13.20
N ARG A 80 -5.74 33.03 -11.90
CA ARG A 80 -5.80 34.22 -11.05
C ARG A 80 -4.43 34.86 -10.85
N GLU A 81 -3.39 34.06 -10.63
CA GLU A 81 -2.00 34.54 -10.55
C GLU A 81 -1.51 35.16 -11.87
N ARG A 82 -1.94 34.62 -13.02
CA ARG A 82 -1.61 35.14 -14.35
C ARG A 82 -2.43 36.39 -14.77
N ASN A 83 -3.31 36.92 -13.91
CA ASN A 83 -4.25 38.01 -14.24
C ASN A 83 -5.07 37.75 -15.52
N GLU A 84 -5.33 36.50 -15.86
CA GLU A 84 -6.27 36.16 -16.93
C GLU A 84 -7.70 36.34 -16.41
N ASN A 85 -8.62 36.86 -17.24
CA ASN A 85 -10.04 36.94 -16.89
C ASN A 85 -10.54 35.53 -16.49
N ALA A 86 -10.76 35.34 -15.18
CA ALA A 86 -11.21 34.09 -14.58
C ALA A 86 -12.72 33.80 -14.83
N SER A 87 -13.29 34.39 -15.88
CA SER A 87 -14.67 34.22 -16.27
C SER A 87 -14.82 32.89 -17.02
N GLU A 88 -15.47 31.95 -16.33
CA GLU A 88 -15.88 30.59 -16.74
C GLU A 88 -14.93 29.45 -16.36
N SER A 89 -15.24 28.87 -15.19
CA SER A 89 -14.96 27.49 -14.81
C SER A 89 -15.71 26.55 -15.77
N GLY A 90 -15.12 26.28 -16.93
CA GLY A 90 -15.64 25.30 -17.90
C GLY A 90 -15.32 23.85 -17.53
N PRO A 91 -15.97 22.86 -18.17
CA PRO A 91 -15.76 21.43 -17.90
C PRO A 91 -14.32 20.95 -18.18
N SER A 92 -13.54 21.69 -18.97
CA SER A 92 -12.11 21.42 -19.23
C SER A 92 -11.23 21.65 -18.00
N THR A 93 -11.64 22.48 -17.04
CA THR A 93 -10.86 22.72 -15.81
C THR A 93 -10.77 21.49 -14.90
N PHE A 94 -11.73 20.56 -15.00
CA PHE A 94 -11.77 19.32 -14.22
C PHE A 94 -10.91 18.19 -14.85
N GLU A 95 -10.25 18.45 -15.98
CA GLU A 95 -9.38 17.46 -16.58
C GLU A 95 -8.17 17.17 -15.69
N ILE A 96 -7.95 15.89 -15.40
CA ILE A 96 -6.86 15.43 -14.55
C ILE A 96 -5.57 15.47 -15.36
N VAL A 97 -4.83 16.58 -15.26
CA VAL A 97 -3.54 16.79 -15.93
C VAL A 97 -2.40 16.84 -14.92
N ARG A 98 -2.66 17.41 -13.74
CA ARG A 98 -1.66 17.60 -12.69
C ARG A 98 -1.76 16.53 -11.63
N LYS A 99 -0.59 16.08 -11.18
CA LYS A 99 -0.46 15.14 -10.08
C LYS A 99 -0.73 15.93 -8.80
N VAL A 100 -1.83 15.60 -8.13
CA VAL A 100 -2.16 16.07 -6.78
C VAL A 100 -2.29 14.85 -5.89
N GLU A 101 -1.52 14.78 -4.81
CA GLU A 101 -1.55 13.63 -3.91
C GLU A 101 -2.73 13.71 -2.93
N VAL A 102 -3.10 12.58 -2.30
CA VAL A 102 -4.25 12.55 -1.37
C VAL A 102 -4.04 13.48 -0.16
N GLY A 103 -2.80 13.60 0.34
CA GLY A 103 -2.47 14.55 1.41
C GLY A 103 -2.67 16.01 0.98
N GLU A 104 -2.27 16.34 -0.24
CA GLU A 104 -2.45 17.69 -0.81
C GLU A 104 -3.93 18.02 -1.07
N MET A 105 -4.69 17.06 -1.62
CA MET A 105 -6.16 17.23 -1.73
C MET A 105 -6.81 17.42 -0.35
N SER A 106 -6.27 16.74 0.67
CA SER A 106 -6.75 16.88 2.05
C SER A 106 -6.50 18.29 2.57
N SER A 107 -5.33 18.89 2.32
CA SER A 107 -5.04 20.26 2.75
C SER A 107 -5.85 21.31 1.99
N MET A 108 -6.23 21.02 0.75
CA MET A 108 -7.12 21.90 -0.05
C MET A 108 -8.57 21.91 0.43
N PHE A 109 -9.10 20.77 0.89
CA PHE A 109 -10.55 20.60 1.10
C PHE A 109 -10.98 20.35 2.55
N LEU A 110 -10.11 19.82 3.40
CA LEU A 110 -10.50 19.39 4.75
C LEU A 110 -10.26 20.48 5.80
N SER A 111 -11.02 20.39 6.90
CA SER A 111 -10.78 21.24 8.07
C SER A 111 -9.45 20.87 8.73
N LYS A 112 -8.85 21.78 9.53
CA LYS A 112 -7.59 21.52 10.24
C LYS A 112 -7.64 20.22 11.07
N THR A 113 -8.75 19.98 11.77
CA THR A 113 -8.94 18.77 12.59
C THR A 113 -9.00 17.51 11.73
N THR A 114 -9.82 17.50 10.67
CA THR A 114 -9.94 16.34 9.78
C THR A 114 -8.64 16.09 9.02
N LEU A 115 -7.93 17.15 8.62
CA LEU A 115 -6.62 17.08 7.98
C LEU A 115 -5.59 16.38 8.87
N LEU A 116 -5.51 16.78 10.14
CA LEU A 116 -4.58 16.19 11.10
C LEU A 116 -4.86 14.70 11.32
N ILE A 117 -6.14 14.33 11.46
CA ILE A 117 -6.56 12.92 11.61
C ILE A 117 -6.21 12.11 10.34
N SER A 118 -6.41 12.68 9.15
CA SER A 118 -6.05 12.05 7.87
C SER A 118 -4.55 11.76 7.78
N TYR A 119 -3.71 12.76 8.04
CA TYR A 119 -2.26 12.55 8.01
C TYR A 119 -1.80 11.56 9.08
N PHE A 120 -2.31 11.65 10.31
CA PHE A 120 -1.98 10.71 11.37
C PHE A 120 -2.36 9.27 10.97
N SER A 121 -3.54 9.08 10.37
CA SER A 121 -3.98 7.75 9.92
C SER A 121 -3.12 7.20 8.78
N ILE A 122 -2.72 8.05 7.81
CA ILE A 122 -1.76 7.68 6.76
C ILE A 122 -0.41 7.29 7.38
N ILE A 123 0.09 8.06 8.35
CA ILE A 123 1.35 7.76 9.03
C ILE A 123 1.29 6.39 9.73
N VAL A 124 0.25 6.14 10.54
CA VAL A 124 0.10 4.85 11.24
C VAL A 124 -0.05 3.69 10.25
N TYR A 125 -0.77 3.88 9.15
CA TYR A 125 -0.90 2.90 8.08
C TYR A 125 0.46 2.57 7.44
N LEU A 126 1.24 3.59 7.06
CA LEU A 126 2.57 3.42 6.44
C LEU A 126 3.58 2.80 7.41
N PHE A 127 3.49 3.10 8.70
CA PHE A 127 4.24 2.38 9.74
C PHE A 127 3.91 0.88 9.76
N GLY A 128 2.63 0.53 9.65
CA GLY A 128 2.16 -0.85 9.52
C GLY A 128 2.71 -1.55 8.27
N ASP A 129 2.70 -0.88 7.12
CA ASP A 129 3.30 -1.40 5.88
C ASP A 129 4.79 -1.74 6.07
N LEU A 130 5.56 -0.80 6.64
CA LEU A 130 6.98 -1.04 6.91
C LEU A 130 7.17 -2.21 7.88
N ALA A 131 6.36 -2.32 8.94
CA ALA A 131 6.45 -3.42 9.89
C ALA A 131 6.15 -4.78 9.25
N ILE A 132 5.12 -4.84 8.38
CA ILE A 132 4.80 -6.05 7.60
C ILE A 132 6.01 -6.43 6.74
N TYR A 133 6.64 -5.47 6.07
CA TYR A 133 7.74 -5.75 5.15
C TYR A 133 9.02 -6.16 5.91
N SER A 134 9.34 -5.49 7.01
CA SER A 134 10.48 -5.84 7.89
C SER A 134 10.24 -7.10 8.72
N THR A 135 9.04 -7.66 8.71
CA THR A 135 8.74 -9.01 9.24
C THR A 135 8.79 -10.06 8.13
N THR A 136 8.15 -9.78 6.99
CA THR A 136 7.98 -10.74 5.88
C THR A 136 9.30 -11.08 5.20
N VAL A 137 10.15 -10.08 4.94
CA VAL A 137 11.45 -10.30 4.27
C VAL A 137 12.38 -11.14 5.15
N PRO A 138 12.61 -10.81 6.44
CA PRO A 138 13.43 -11.64 7.31
C PRO A 138 12.85 -13.03 7.56
N LYS A 139 11.52 -13.18 7.66
CA LYS A 139 10.88 -14.50 7.81
C LYS A 139 11.10 -15.38 6.58
N SER A 140 11.01 -14.80 5.38
CA SER A 140 11.31 -15.51 4.13
C SER A 140 12.79 -15.90 4.05
N ALA A 141 13.69 -14.96 4.37
CA ALA A 141 15.13 -15.21 4.38
C ALA A 141 15.54 -16.28 5.41
N MET A 142 14.99 -16.22 6.63
CA MET A 142 15.23 -17.21 7.67
C MET A 142 14.82 -18.61 7.19
N ASN A 143 13.64 -18.77 6.58
CA ASN A 143 13.17 -20.08 6.14
C ASN A 143 13.97 -20.64 4.95
N MET A 144 14.58 -19.78 4.12
CA MET A 144 15.55 -20.23 3.11
C MET A 144 16.90 -20.67 3.71
N LEU A 145 17.31 -20.04 4.82
CA LEU A 145 18.59 -20.32 5.47
C LEU A 145 18.51 -21.54 6.41
N CYS A 146 17.43 -21.67 7.16
CA CYS A 146 17.18 -22.81 8.05
C CYS A 146 16.66 -24.02 7.28
N SER A 147 16.69 -25.21 7.87
CA SER A 147 16.05 -26.39 7.25
C SER A 147 14.53 -26.20 7.17
N SER A 148 13.93 -26.76 6.11
CA SER A 148 12.51 -26.80 5.80
C SER A 148 11.66 -27.33 6.94
N ILE A 149 10.39 -26.98 6.83
CA ILE A 149 9.47 -26.85 7.93
C ILE A 149 8.46 -28.00 7.83
N ASN A 150 8.41 -28.85 8.85
CA ASN A 150 7.13 -29.49 9.22
C ASN A 150 6.49 -28.64 10.32
N VAL A 151 5.50 -27.83 9.92
CA VAL A 151 4.90 -26.73 10.70
C VAL A 151 4.28 -27.21 12.00
N THR A 152 3.85 -28.47 12.03
CA THR A 152 3.26 -29.12 13.21
C THR A 152 4.27 -29.40 14.32
N VAL A 153 5.58 -29.32 14.04
CA VAL A 153 6.64 -29.77 14.96
C VAL A 153 7.65 -28.68 15.31
N THR A 154 7.95 -27.74 14.39
CA THR A 154 9.03 -26.76 14.58
C THR A 154 8.60 -25.56 15.42
N LYS A 155 9.28 -25.33 16.55
CA LYS A 155 9.13 -24.15 17.42
C LYS A 155 10.15 -23.07 17.05
N SER A 156 9.85 -21.81 17.36
CA SER A 156 10.76 -20.68 17.12
C SER A 156 12.08 -20.77 17.90
N THR A 157 12.10 -21.56 18.97
CA THR A 157 13.28 -21.84 19.81
C THR A 157 14.20 -22.91 19.23
N ASP A 158 13.75 -23.65 18.21
CA ASP A 158 14.51 -24.77 17.67
C ASP A 158 15.75 -24.28 16.91
N PRO A 159 16.82 -25.08 16.87
CA PRO A 159 18.02 -24.75 16.11
C PRO A 159 17.69 -24.62 14.61
N CYS A 160 18.30 -23.62 13.96
CA CYS A 160 18.07 -23.33 12.54
C CYS A 160 18.55 -24.46 11.61
N ARG A 161 19.71 -25.05 11.92
CA ARG A 161 20.25 -26.25 11.26
C ARG A 161 21.00 -27.10 12.28
N PRO A 162 20.99 -28.43 12.15
CA PRO A 162 21.73 -29.33 13.04
C PRO A 162 23.25 -29.16 12.95
N SER A 163 23.77 -28.60 11.84
CA SER A 163 25.19 -28.34 11.63
C SER A 163 25.67 -26.99 12.18
N LEU A 164 24.77 -26.19 12.75
CA LEU A 164 25.03 -24.82 13.18
C LEU A 164 24.96 -24.73 14.70
N ALA A 165 25.70 -23.80 15.30
CA ALA A 165 25.84 -23.72 16.74
C ALA A 165 24.48 -23.60 17.45
N ASP A 166 24.31 -24.30 18.57
CA ASP A 166 23.03 -24.44 19.30
C ASP A 166 22.39 -23.10 19.74
N TRP A 167 23.19 -22.03 19.86
CA TRP A 167 22.68 -20.69 20.17
C TRP A 167 21.94 -20.03 19.00
N LEU A 168 22.10 -20.54 17.78
CA LEU A 168 21.46 -20.02 16.57
C LEU A 168 20.09 -20.67 16.35
N SER A 169 19.15 -20.32 17.23
CA SER A 169 17.74 -20.63 17.07
C SER A 169 17.15 -19.96 15.82
N ARG A 170 16.04 -20.49 15.30
CA ARG A 170 15.29 -19.86 14.19
C ARG A 170 14.97 -18.39 14.50
N MET A 171 14.49 -18.09 15.71
CA MET A 171 14.21 -16.70 16.11
C MET A 171 15.47 -15.80 16.14
N ALA A 172 16.64 -16.35 16.50
CA ALA A 172 17.89 -15.61 16.44
C ALA A 172 18.30 -15.28 15.00
N VAL A 173 18.18 -16.25 14.07
CA VAL A 173 18.43 -16.01 12.63
C VAL A 173 17.47 -14.97 12.08
N TYR A 174 16.18 -15.08 12.40
CA TYR A 174 15.18 -14.09 12.02
C TYR A 174 15.58 -12.68 12.45
N ARG A 175 15.94 -12.48 13.74
CA ARG A 175 16.36 -11.16 14.25
C ARG A 175 17.63 -10.64 13.59
N ILE A 176 18.59 -11.51 13.28
CA ILE A 176 19.78 -11.14 12.49
C ILE A 176 19.36 -10.67 11.09
N CYS A 177 18.46 -11.41 10.42
CA CYS A 177 17.92 -11.02 9.13
C CYS A 177 17.18 -9.67 9.18
N VAL A 178 16.47 -9.35 10.27
CA VAL A 178 15.85 -8.02 10.47
C VAL A 178 16.91 -6.92 10.51
N ILE A 179 17.99 -7.11 11.29
CA ILE A 179 19.10 -6.13 11.38
C ILE A 179 19.75 -5.93 10.02
N VAL A 180 20.05 -7.02 9.31
CA VAL A 180 20.66 -6.97 7.97
C VAL A 180 19.73 -6.24 7.00
N PHE A 181 18.46 -6.61 6.96
CA PHE A 181 17.49 -6.03 6.05
C PHE A 181 17.26 -4.53 6.30
N VAL A 182 16.97 -4.12 7.53
CA VAL A 182 16.66 -2.71 7.80
C VAL A 182 17.94 -1.86 7.87
N GLY A 183 18.95 -2.32 8.60
CA GLY A 183 20.17 -1.55 8.87
C GLY A 183 21.14 -1.49 7.69
N PHE A 184 21.38 -2.62 7.02
CA PHE A 184 22.39 -2.69 5.96
C PHE A 184 21.83 -2.55 4.56
N VAL A 185 20.56 -2.91 4.31
CA VAL A 185 19.93 -2.79 2.99
C VAL A 185 19.06 -1.53 2.89
N CYS A 186 18.04 -1.40 3.74
CA CYS A 186 17.03 -0.36 3.59
C CYS A 186 17.51 1.04 3.99
N LEU A 187 18.19 1.17 5.13
CA LEU A 187 18.64 2.47 5.64
C LEU A 187 19.57 3.20 4.65
N PRO A 188 20.60 2.56 4.04
CA PRO A 188 21.39 3.20 3.00
C PRO A 188 20.56 3.64 1.79
N MET A 189 19.58 2.83 1.34
CA MET A 189 18.72 3.18 0.21
C MET A 189 17.83 4.39 0.51
N VAL A 190 17.26 4.46 1.72
CA VAL A 190 16.44 5.59 2.18
C VAL A 190 17.30 6.86 2.28
N LEU A 191 18.49 6.76 2.89
CA LEU A 191 19.40 7.89 2.99
C LEU A 191 19.91 8.36 1.63
N ALA A 192 20.16 7.45 0.70
CA ALA A 192 20.53 7.78 -0.67
C ALA A 192 19.36 8.36 -1.49
N GLY A 193 18.14 8.38 -0.94
CA GLY A 193 16.95 8.88 -1.63
C GLY A 193 16.63 8.07 -2.90
N ILE A 194 17.06 6.80 -2.97
CA ILE A 194 16.87 5.97 -4.15
C ILE A 194 15.38 5.69 -4.29
N THR A 195 14.75 6.40 -5.22
CA THR A 195 13.35 6.22 -5.57
C THR A 195 13.29 5.62 -6.97
N LYS A 196 12.84 4.35 -7.03
CA LYS A 196 12.43 3.63 -8.25
C LYS A 196 13.45 3.65 -9.41
N THR A 197 14.24 2.60 -9.57
CA THR A 197 14.81 2.31 -10.89
C THR A 197 13.74 1.59 -11.72
N GLN A 198 13.46 2.11 -12.92
CA GLN A 198 12.47 1.53 -13.85
C GLN A 198 12.71 0.03 -14.07
N THR A 199 13.98 -0.38 -14.14
CA THR A 199 14.39 -1.77 -14.30
C THR A 199 13.96 -2.65 -13.12
N ILE A 200 14.17 -2.22 -11.87
CA ILE A 200 13.75 -2.99 -10.69
C ILE A 200 12.22 -3.12 -10.65
N GLN A 201 11.49 -2.07 -11.03
CA GLN A 201 10.02 -2.12 -11.06
C GLN A 201 9.47 -3.08 -12.12
N MET A 202 10.08 -3.14 -13.30
CA MET A 202 9.69 -4.11 -14.32
C MET A 202 10.01 -5.55 -13.90
N MET A 203 11.21 -5.78 -13.35
CA MET A 203 11.62 -7.11 -12.86
C MET A 203 10.72 -7.60 -11.71
N THR A 204 10.38 -6.73 -10.76
CA THR A 204 9.49 -7.08 -9.64
C THR A 204 8.07 -7.36 -10.10
N THR A 205 7.57 -6.62 -11.10
CA THR A 205 6.26 -6.89 -11.73
C THR A 205 6.25 -8.26 -12.41
N PHE A 206 7.27 -8.57 -13.22
CA PHE A 206 7.38 -9.87 -13.88
C PHE A 206 7.47 -11.03 -12.86
N SER A 207 8.35 -10.89 -11.86
CA SER A 207 8.51 -11.84 -10.77
C SER A 207 7.19 -12.10 -10.04
N ARG A 208 6.37 -11.06 -9.84
CA ARG A 208 5.04 -11.16 -9.22
C ARG A 208 4.05 -11.99 -10.03
N TRP A 209 3.92 -11.70 -11.32
CA TRP A 209 3.05 -12.48 -12.18
C TRP A 209 3.48 -13.95 -12.24
N LEU A 210 4.79 -14.19 -12.35
CA LEU A 210 5.34 -15.55 -12.34
C LEU A 210 5.04 -16.27 -11.01
N ALA A 211 5.31 -15.63 -9.87
CA ALA A 211 5.07 -16.22 -8.55
C ALA A 211 3.59 -16.55 -8.30
N PHE A 212 2.68 -15.64 -8.63
CA PHE A 212 1.25 -15.88 -8.45
C PHE A 212 0.70 -16.97 -9.37
N ILE A 213 1.15 -17.03 -10.62
CA ILE A 213 0.77 -18.11 -11.53
C ILE A 213 1.27 -19.45 -10.99
N LEU A 214 2.53 -19.53 -10.56
CA LEU A 214 3.10 -20.75 -9.98
C LEU A 214 2.33 -21.19 -8.73
N MET A 215 2.04 -20.27 -7.80
CA MET A 215 1.30 -20.61 -6.58
C MET A 215 -0.12 -21.15 -6.86
N ILE A 216 -0.82 -20.59 -7.85
CA ILE A 216 -2.16 -21.09 -8.25
C ILE A 216 -2.04 -22.46 -8.92
N VAL A 217 -1.11 -22.61 -9.86
CA VAL A 217 -0.91 -23.87 -10.60
C VAL A 217 -0.50 -25.00 -9.66
N LEU A 218 0.49 -24.79 -8.79
CA LEU A 218 0.97 -25.80 -7.86
C LEU A 218 -0.11 -26.20 -6.83
N ALA A 219 -0.82 -25.23 -6.25
CA ALA A 219 -1.92 -25.53 -5.33
C ALA A 219 -3.06 -26.28 -6.02
N SER A 220 -3.36 -25.93 -7.28
CA SER A 220 -4.37 -26.65 -8.08
C SER A 220 -3.92 -28.08 -8.39
N MET A 221 -2.64 -28.29 -8.72
CA MET A 221 -2.07 -29.61 -8.95
C MET A 221 -2.15 -30.49 -7.71
N GLN A 222 -1.81 -29.94 -6.53
CA GLN A 222 -1.94 -30.66 -5.26
C GLN A 222 -3.40 -31.04 -4.98
N LEU A 223 -4.35 -30.12 -5.20
CA LEU A 223 -5.77 -30.40 -5.02
C LEU A 223 -6.30 -31.49 -5.98
N ILE A 224 -5.77 -31.57 -7.20
CA ILE A 224 -6.16 -32.57 -8.20
C ILE A 224 -5.56 -33.95 -7.87
N ASN A 225 -4.31 -34.00 -7.43
CA ASN A 225 -3.58 -35.25 -7.22
C ASN A 225 -3.83 -35.87 -5.84
N ASP A 226 -3.75 -35.06 -4.79
CA ASP A 226 -3.78 -35.49 -3.38
C ASP A 226 -5.16 -35.24 -2.74
N GLY A 227 -6.00 -34.43 -3.39
CA GLY A 227 -7.32 -34.03 -2.89
C GLY A 227 -7.25 -32.85 -1.93
N ALA A 228 -8.38 -32.56 -1.27
CA ALA A 228 -8.47 -31.47 -0.30
C ALA A 228 -7.91 -31.90 1.05
N GLU A 229 -6.65 -31.60 1.31
CA GLU A 229 -6.03 -31.76 2.64
C GLU A 229 -6.57 -30.73 3.64
N GLY A 230 -6.76 -29.50 3.18
CA GLY A 230 -7.32 -28.40 3.96
C GLY A 230 -8.83 -28.56 4.16
N LYS A 231 -9.29 -28.39 5.41
CA LYS A 231 -10.71 -28.44 5.77
C LYS A 231 -11.17 -27.10 6.38
N PRO A 232 -11.18 -26.00 5.60
CA PRO A 232 -11.64 -24.71 6.11
C PRO A 232 -13.12 -24.82 6.52
N PRO A 233 -13.52 -24.27 7.68
CA PRO A 233 -14.91 -24.28 8.10
C PRO A 233 -15.79 -23.50 7.12
N VAL A 234 -17.10 -23.68 7.17
CA VAL A 234 -18.02 -22.89 6.34
C VAL A 234 -17.97 -21.42 6.74
N ALA A 235 -18.12 -21.15 8.04
CA ALA A 235 -17.97 -19.82 8.61
C ALA A 235 -17.47 -19.95 10.06
N ASN A 236 -16.47 -19.13 10.40
CA ASN A 236 -15.95 -18.97 11.74
C ASN A 236 -15.85 -17.48 12.07
N VAL A 237 -16.75 -17.00 12.92
CA VAL A 237 -16.83 -15.58 13.30
C VAL A 237 -15.57 -15.12 14.03
N HIS A 238 -14.85 -16.02 14.72
CA HIS A 238 -13.57 -15.68 15.34
C HIS A 238 -12.46 -15.41 14.32
N GLY A 239 -12.61 -15.82 13.05
CA GLY A 239 -11.67 -15.44 11.98
C GLY A 239 -12.01 -14.10 11.34
N PHE A 240 -13.19 -13.53 11.62
CA PHE A 240 -13.69 -12.32 10.95
C PHE A 240 -12.70 -11.15 11.01
N GLY A 241 -12.14 -10.86 12.19
CA GLY A 241 -11.26 -9.70 12.37
C GLY A 241 -10.01 -9.79 11.50
N SER A 242 -9.37 -10.97 11.51
CA SER A 242 -8.21 -11.25 10.66
C SER A 242 -8.52 -11.15 9.17
N LEU A 243 -9.64 -11.75 8.75
CA LEU A 243 -10.09 -11.74 7.35
C LEU A 243 -10.43 -10.32 6.87
N PHE A 244 -11.17 -9.55 7.67
CA PHE A 244 -11.54 -8.19 7.32
C PHE A 244 -10.29 -7.30 7.20
N GLY A 245 -9.40 -7.34 8.19
CA GLY A 245 -8.17 -6.55 8.17
C GLY A 245 -7.31 -6.86 6.94
N VAL A 246 -7.08 -8.15 6.65
CA VAL A 246 -6.35 -8.57 5.45
C VAL A 246 -7.08 -8.17 4.16
N ALA A 247 -8.40 -8.27 4.10
CA ALA A 247 -9.17 -7.88 2.92
C ALA A 247 -9.10 -6.37 2.64
N VAL A 248 -9.20 -5.52 3.67
CA VAL A 248 -9.00 -4.06 3.54
C VAL A 248 -7.58 -3.80 3.06
N TYR A 249 -6.60 -4.39 3.73
CA TYR A 249 -5.18 -4.27 3.36
C TYR A 249 -4.92 -4.67 1.90
N ALA A 250 -5.49 -5.79 1.43
CA ALA A 250 -5.32 -6.28 0.07
C ALA A 250 -5.95 -5.36 -0.99
N PHE A 251 -7.11 -4.75 -0.70
CA PHE A 251 -7.78 -3.83 -1.63
C PHE A 251 -7.33 -2.37 -1.53
N MET A 252 -6.36 -2.07 -0.67
CA MET A 252 -5.88 -0.72 -0.44
C MET A 252 -5.10 -0.19 -1.66
N CYS A 253 -5.59 0.88 -2.27
CA CYS A 253 -4.84 1.62 -3.30
C CYS A 253 -5.06 3.13 -3.26
N HIS A 254 -6.01 3.61 -2.45
CA HIS A 254 -6.61 4.95 -2.50
C HIS A 254 -5.60 6.08 -2.34
N HIS A 255 -4.66 5.93 -1.41
CA HIS A 255 -3.63 6.94 -1.13
C HIS A 255 -2.65 7.12 -2.31
N SER A 256 -2.47 6.09 -3.15
CA SER A 256 -1.53 6.07 -4.28
C SER A 256 -2.20 6.21 -5.65
N LEU A 257 -3.52 5.98 -5.72
CA LEU A 257 -4.31 5.98 -6.96
C LEU A 257 -4.16 7.27 -7.80
N PRO A 258 -4.15 8.50 -7.22
CA PRO A 258 -3.98 9.73 -8.02
C PRO A 258 -2.70 9.76 -8.84
N SER A 259 -1.60 9.26 -8.28
CA SER A 259 -0.29 9.24 -8.95
C SER A 259 -0.23 8.32 -10.16
N LEU A 260 -1.11 7.31 -10.21
CA LEU A 260 -1.24 6.39 -11.33
C LEU A 260 -2.28 6.87 -12.35
N VAL A 261 -3.38 7.47 -11.89
CA VAL A 261 -4.42 7.94 -12.81
C VAL A 261 -3.96 9.17 -13.59
N THR A 262 -3.21 10.08 -12.97
CA THR A 262 -2.77 11.34 -13.60
C THR A 262 -2.00 11.15 -14.91
N PRO A 263 -0.91 10.36 -14.98
CA PRO A 263 -0.09 10.21 -16.18
C PRO A 263 -0.74 9.37 -17.31
N MET A 264 -1.96 8.86 -17.13
CA MET A 264 -2.70 8.17 -18.19
C MET A 264 -3.04 9.13 -19.35
N GLY A 265 -2.66 8.76 -20.57
CA GLY A 265 -2.92 9.55 -21.78
C GLY A 265 -4.41 9.77 -22.06
N SER A 266 -5.24 8.72 -21.91
CA SER A 266 -6.70 8.81 -21.98
C SER A 266 -7.35 8.38 -20.67
N LYS A 267 -8.40 9.11 -20.26
CA LYS A 267 -9.16 8.86 -19.02
C LYS A 267 -10.64 8.58 -19.30
N ASN A 268 -10.95 8.16 -20.52
CA ASN A 268 -12.31 7.86 -20.93
C ASN A 268 -12.81 6.63 -20.17
N ARG A 269 -14.03 6.72 -19.60
CA ARG A 269 -14.67 5.64 -18.84
C ARG A 269 -13.82 5.10 -17.68
N ILE A 270 -13.00 5.96 -17.06
CA ILE A 270 -12.05 5.55 -16.01
C ILE A 270 -12.76 4.82 -14.85
N PHE A 271 -13.93 5.27 -14.41
CA PHE A 271 -14.69 4.62 -13.33
C PHE A 271 -15.09 3.18 -13.67
N GLY A 272 -15.51 2.91 -14.91
CA GLY A 272 -15.87 1.57 -15.35
C GLY A 272 -14.65 0.65 -15.48
N LEU A 273 -13.52 1.20 -15.95
CA LEU A 273 -12.27 0.46 -16.08
C LEU A 273 -11.64 0.14 -14.73
N ILE A 274 -11.69 1.05 -13.76
CA ILE A 274 -11.30 0.78 -12.38
C ILE A 274 -12.21 -0.29 -11.76
N GLY A 275 -13.51 -0.26 -12.06
CA GLY A 275 -14.44 -1.33 -11.65
C GLY A 275 -14.06 -2.70 -12.23
N LEU A 276 -13.67 -2.74 -13.51
CA LEU A 276 -13.14 -3.95 -14.13
C LEU A 276 -11.86 -4.44 -13.45
N VAL A 277 -10.95 -3.54 -13.08
CA VAL A 277 -9.73 -3.91 -12.32
C VAL A 277 -10.10 -4.55 -10.99
N TYR A 278 -11.01 -3.95 -10.20
CA TYR A 278 -11.46 -4.54 -8.94
C TYR A 278 -12.12 -5.92 -9.12
N LEU A 279 -12.90 -6.10 -10.18
CA LEU A 279 -13.50 -7.40 -10.51
C LEU A 279 -12.45 -8.45 -10.85
N LEU A 280 -11.46 -8.11 -11.68
CA LEU A 280 -10.36 -9.00 -12.05
C LEU A 280 -9.49 -9.36 -10.84
N VAL A 281 -9.17 -8.38 -9.99
CA VAL A 281 -8.42 -8.62 -8.76
C VAL A 281 -9.22 -9.48 -7.78
N GLY A 282 -10.53 -9.24 -7.63
CA GLY A 282 -11.40 -10.06 -6.81
C GLY A 282 -11.43 -11.52 -7.27
N ALA A 283 -11.61 -11.76 -8.58
CA ALA A 283 -11.55 -13.12 -9.15
C ALA A 283 -10.19 -13.79 -8.93
N PHE A 284 -9.10 -13.02 -9.09
CA PHE A 284 -7.75 -13.47 -8.81
C PHE A 284 -7.56 -13.86 -7.33
N TYR A 285 -8.00 -13.02 -6.39
CA TYR A 285 -7.93 -13.32 -4.96
C TYR A 285 -8.79 -14.51 -4.55
N PHE A 286 -9.98 -14.67 -5.13
CA PHE A 286 -10.79 -15.87 -4.88
C PHE A 286 -10.08 -17.12 -5.34
N THR A 287 -9.50 -17.10 -6.55
CA THR A 287 -8.78 -18.24 -7.10
C THR A 287 -7.61 -18.61 -6.19
N LEU A 288 -6.73 -17.65 -5.91
CA LEU A 288 -5.55 -17.85 -5.05
C LEU A 288 -5.92 -18.38 -3.66
N SER A 289 -6.93 -17.79 -3.04
CA SER A 289 -7.28 -18.09 -1.65
C SER A 289 -8.06 -19.38 -1.50
N LEU A 290 -8.97 -19.70 -2.43
CA LEU A 290 -9.70 -20.96 -2.42
C LEU A 290 -8.76 -22.13 -2.74
N THR A 291 -7.91 -22.02 -3.79
CA THR A 291 -6.95 -23.09 -4.07
C THR A 291 -6.00 -23.30 -2.89
N GLY A 292 -5.47 -22.22 -2.30
CA GLY A 292 -4.56 -22.33 -1.16
C GLY A 292 -5.20 -22.85 0.12
N ALA A 293 -6.41 -22.41 0.47
CA ALA A 293 -7.06 -22.83 1.72
C ALA A 293 -7.47 -24.31 1.74
N PHE A 294 -7.73 -24.91 0.57
CA PHE A 294 -8.08 -26.33 0.44
C PHE A 294 -6.89 -27.23 0.10
N ALA A 295 -5.84 -26.71 -0.56
CA ALA A 295 -4.67 -27.51 -0.95
C ALA A 295 -3.80 -27.95 0.23
N PHE A 296 -3.70 -27.14 1.29
CA PHE A 296 -2.79 -27.40 2.41
C PHE A 296 -3.54 -27.63 3.73
N GLU A 297 -3.10 -28.60 4.53
CA GLU A 297 -3.60 -28.80 5.91
C GLU A 297 -3.40 -27.55 6.77
N HIS A 298 -2.21 -26.94 6.69
CA HIS A 298 -1.86 -25.73 7.43
C HIS A 298 -1.22 -24.68 6.53
N VAL A 299 -1.99 -23.64 6.21
CA VAL A 299 -1.49 -22.51 5.43
C VAL A 299 -0.56 -21.65 6.30
N GLN A 300 0.56 -21.19 5.75
CA GLN A 300 1.46 -20.22 6.38
C GLN A 300 0.88 -18.81 6.29
N ASP A 301 1.24 -17.92 7.23
CA ASP A 301 0.86 -16.50 7.15
C ASP A 301 1.50 -15.79 5.95
N ILE A 302 2.63 -16.31 5.45
CA ILE A 302 3.21 -15.96 4.16
C ILE A 302 3.01 -17.14 3.20
N TYR A 303 2.02 -17.04 2.31
CA TYR A 303 1.60 -18.15 1.46
C TYR A 303 2.71 -18.75 0.57
N THR A 304 3.71 -17.98 0.16
CA THR A 304 4.83 -18.53 -0.64
C THR A 304 5.63 -19.60 0.09
N LEU A 305 5.64 -19.56 1.42
CA LEU A 305 6.39 -20.52 2.24
C LEU A 305 5.74 -21.91 2.26
N ASN A 306 4.47 -22.04 1.89
CA ASN A 306 3.80 -23.33 1.75
C ASN A 306 4.42 -24.23 0.66
N PHE A 307 5.18 -23.64 -0.27
CA PHE A 307 5.78 -24.36 -1.38
C PHE A 307 7.25 -24.73 -1.14
N LEU A 308 7.84 -24.34 -0.01
CA LEU A 308 9.26 -24.59 0.27
C LEU A 308 9.48 -25.98 0.89
N HIS A 309 10.03 -26.92 0.12
CA HIS A 309 10.31 -28.30 0.55
C HIS A 309 11.81 -28.63 0.42
N ASP A 310 12.47 -29.17 1.46
CA ASP A 310 13.90 -29.54 1.36
C ASP A 310 14.14 -30.85 0.60
N ASP A 311 13.18 -31.77 0.61
CA ASP A 311 13.39 -33.16 0.18
C ASP A 311 13.11 -33.38 -1.32
N ASN A 312 12.90 -32.31 -2.09
CA ASN A 312 12.57 -32.41 -3.51
C ASN A 312 13.78 -32.85 -4.36
N THR A 313 13.68 -34.05 -4.93
CA THR A 313 14.75 -34.69 -5.72
C THR A 313 14.94 -34.08 -7.13
N SER A 314 13.98 -33.29 -7.61
CA SER A 314 13.99 -32.71 -8.95
C SER A 314 14.52 -31.28 -8.95
N PHE A 315 15.55 -31.03 -9.77
CA PHE A 315 16.21 -29.72 -9.89
C PHE A 315 15.24 -28.56 -10.20
N ILE A 316 14.23 -28.80 -11.06
CA ILE A 316 13.25 -27.78 -11.46
C ILE A 316 12.37 -27.37 -10.27
N TYR A 317 11.89 -28.33 -9.49
CA TYR A 317 11.06 -28.03 -8.31
C TYR A 317 11.87 -27.27 -7.26
N SER A 318 13.14 -27.64 -7.04
CA SER A 318 14.02 -26.87 -6.16
C SER A 318 14.18 -25.41 -6.61
N ILE A 319 14.33 -25.14 -7.91
CA ILE A 319 14.37 -23.76 -8.44
C ILE A 319 13.07 -23.02 -8.13
N ILE A 320 11.92 -23.66 -8.33
CA ILE A 320 10.60 -23.06 -8.10
C ILE A 320 10.41 -22.74 -6.62
N ASP A 321 10.74 -23.67 -5.74
CA ASP A 321 10.58 -23.55 -4.28
C ASP A 321 11.41 -22.37 -3.75
N TYR A 322 12.69 -22.30 -4.11
CA TYR A 322 13.56 -21.18 -3.72
C TYR A 322 13.15 -19.86 -4.38
N PHE A 323 12.64 -19.87 -5.62
CA PHE A 323 12.10 -18.68 -6.27
C PHE A 323 10.89 -18.12 -5.52
N LEU A 324 9.93 -18.98 -5.15
CA LEU A 324 8.75 -18.57 -4.39
C LEU A 324 9.12 -18.09 -2.99
N ALA A 325 10.07 -18.73 -2.30
CA ALA A 325 10.55 -18.25 -1.01
C ALA A 325 11.30 -16.91 -1.12
N ALA A 326 12.04 -16.66 -2.21
CA ALA A 326 12.73 -15.39 -2.45
C ALA A 326 11.82 -14.27 -2.96
N PHE A 327 10.63 -14.59 -3.48
CA PHE A 327 9.71 -13.62 -4.07
C PHE A 327 9.38 -12.42 -3.15
N PRO A 328 9.01 -12.62 -1.87
CA PRO A 328 8.79 -11.50 -0.96
C PRO A 328 10.05 -10.68 -0.71
N ILE A 329 11.23 -11.31 -0.66
CA ILE A 329 12.52 -10.62 -0.48
C ILE A 329 12.73 -9.63 -1.64
N ILE A 330 12.57 -10.09 -2.88
CA ILE A 330 12.79 -9.27 -4.07
C ILE A 330 11.77 -8.12 -4.15
N THR A 331 10.48 -8.43 -3.96
CA THR A 331 9.42 -7.44 -4.19
C THR A 331 9.30 -6.41 -3.07
N LEU A 332 9.46 -6.82 -1.81
CA LEU A 332 9.29 -5.91 -0.67
C LEU A 332 10.52 -5.05 -0.43
N THR A 333 11.73 -5.58 -0.65
CA THR A 333 12.96 -4.77 -0.58
C THR A 333 12.91 -3.59 -1.56
N SER A 334 12.35 -3.80 -2.76
CA SER A 334 12.22 -2.71 -3.74
C SER A 334 11.21 -1.63 -3.34
N SER A 335 10.20 -2.01 -2.55
CA SER A 335 9.08 -1.14 -2.17
C SER A 335 9.32 -0.43 -0.83
N TYR A 336 10.11 -1.04 0.06
CA TYR A 336 10.36 -0.55 1.42
C TYR A 336 10.92 0.87 1.47
N PRO A 337 11.99 1.24 0.71
CA PRO A 337 12.54 2.59 0.79
C PRO A 337 11.56 3.66 0.30
N ILE A 338 10.70 3.31 -0.66
CA ILE A 338 9.71 4.24 -1.22
C ILE A 338 8.66 4.57 -0.14
N ILE A 339 8.11 3.54 0.51
CA ILE A 339 7.13 3.71 1.59
C ILE A 339 7.76 4.46 2.77
N ALA A 340 9.02 4.17 3.10
CA ALA A 340 9.75 4.87 4.16
C ALA A 340 9.92 6.36 3.87
N LEU A 341 10.28 6.73 2.64
CA LEU A 341 10.38 8.13 2.22
C LEU A 341 9.01 8.84 2.25
N THR A 342 7.95 8.17 1.79
CA THR A 342 6.58 8.69 1.89
C THR A 342 6.17 8.94 3.34
N LEU A 343 6.49 8.01 4.25
CA LEU A 343 6.24 8.15 5.68
C LEU A 343 6.99 9.35 6.27
N ILE A 344 8.28 9.48 5.99
CA ILE A 344 9.11 10.60 6.46
C ILE A 344 8.52 11.94 6.01
N ASN A 345 8.07 12.05 4.76
CA ASN A 345 7.45 13.26 4.24
C ASN A 345 6.12 13.58 4.93
N ASN A 346 5.26 12.58 5.16
CA ASN A 346 4.00 12.79 5.89
C ASN A 346 4.24 13.20 7.35
N VAL A 347 5.26 12.62 8.02
CA VAL A 347 5.66 13.01 9.38
C VAL A 347 6.14 14.46 9.44
N LYS A 348 6.93 14.91 8.45
CA LYS A 348 7.36 16.32 8.34
C LYS A 348 6.17 17.28 8.23
N VAL A 349 5.20 16.97 7.36
CA VAL A 349 3.98 17.80 7.21
C VAL A 349 3.21 17.89 8.53
N VAL A 350 3.04 16.78 9.25
CA VAL A 350 2.37 16.81 10.57
C VAL A 350 3.15 17.63 11.60
N LYS A 351 4.48 17.51 11.61
CA LYS A 351 5.34 18.32 12.47
C LYS A 351 5.12 19.81 12.20
N ASP A 352 5.10 20.22 10.94
CA ASP A 352 4.92 21.62 10.55
C ASP A 352 3.50 22.14 10.84
N LEU A 353 2.48 21.27 10.77
CA LEU A 353 1.10 21.60 11.15
C LEU A 353 0.91 21.77 12.67
N ILE A 354 1.60 20.98 13.50
CA ILE A 354 1.50 21.03 14.97
C ILE A 354 2.41 22.12 15.54
N PHE A 355 3.61 22.26 14.99
CA PHE A 355 4.63 23.22 15.40
C PHE A 355 4.91 24.18 14.24
N PRO A 356 3.98 25.10 13.92
CA PRO A 356 4.22 26.09 12.87
C PRO A 356 5.48 26.89 13.22
N LYS A 357 6.43 26.98 12.28
CA LYS A 357 7.62 27.81 12.46
C LYS A 357 7.19 29.27 12.52
N THR A 358 7.15 29.84 13.72
CA THR A 358 6.99 31.29 13.93
C THR A 358 8.31 31.96 13.50
N GLY A 359 8.36 32.53 12.29
CA GLY A 359 9.46 33.42 11.88
C GLY A 359 10.15 33.18 10.52
N ALA A 360 9.64 32.31 9.64
CA ALA A 360 10.31 31.99 8.36
C ALA A 360 9.84 32.83 7.15
N GLU A 361 9.34 34.06 7.34
CA GLU A 361 9.00 34.96 6.23
C GLU A 361 10.24 35.68 5.64
N ASN A 362 11.38 35.71 6.35
CA ASN A 362 12.56 36.45 5.92
C ASN A 362 13.65 35.59 5.24
N GLU A 363 13.62 34.26 5.41
CA GLU A 363 14.62 33.35 4.83
C GLU A 363 14.32 33.04 3.36
N SER A 364 13.04 32.98 2.97
CA SER A 364 12.64 32.69 1.58
C SER A 364 12.86 33.85 0.61
N LEU A 365 12.83 35.10 1.10
CA LEU A 365 13.07 36.28 0.27
C LEU A 365 14.57 36.50 -0.02
N LEU A 366 15.45 36.03 0.86
CA LEU A 366 16.90 36.12 0.65
C LEU A 366 17.41 34.99 -0.27
N GLU A 367 16.79 33.80 -0.24
CA GLU A 367 17.12 32.71 -1.18
C GLU A 367 16.62 32.97 -2.61
N GLU A 368 15.56 33.78 -2.80
CA GLU A 368 15.07 34.15 -4.14
C GLU A 368 15.89 35.28 -4.80
N GLU A 369 16.46 36.22 -4.03
CA GLU A 369 17.30 37.30 -4.59
C GLU A 369 18.73 36.84 -4.97
N GLU A 370 19.29 35.82 -4.32
CA GLU A 370 20.62 35.27 -4.67
C GLU A 370 20.58 34.32 -5.88
N ALA A 371 19.41 33.83 -6.30
CA ALA A 371 19.28 32.84 -7.37
C ALA A 371 19.29 33.43 -8.81
N ASP A 372 19.17 34.75 -8.95
CA ASP A 372 19.04 35.42 -10.26
C ASP A 372 20.38 35.98 -10.81
N SER A 373 21.49 35.82 -10.08
CA SER A 373 22.80 36.24 -10.56
C SER A 373 23.91 35.34 -10.03
N GLU A 374 24.24 34.26 -10.74
CA GLU A 374 25.62 33.85 -11.09
C GLU A 374 25.65 32.46 -11.74
N ASP A 375 26.58 32.29 -12.68
CA ASP A 375 26.65 31.29 -13.75
C ASP A 375 26.52 29.80 -13.38
N GLU A 376 25.94 29.02 -14.30
CA GLU A 376 25.68 27.55 -14.30
C GLU A 376 26.92 26.63 -14.11
N SER A 377 28.06 27.10 -13.61
CA SER A 377 29.27 26.27 -13.46
C SER A 377 29.56 25.77 -12.03
N GLU A 378 28.82 26.23 -11.00
CA GLU A 378 29.10 25.88 -9.60
C GLU A 378 28.16 24.86 -8.92
N ALA A 379 27.16 24.32 -9.64
CA ALA A 379 26.23 23.31 -9.12
C ALA A 379 26.85 21.92 -8.85
N ARG A 380 28.17 21.80 -8.80
CA ARG A 380 28.90 20.54 -8.58
C ARG A 380 29.66 20.47 -7.24
N ASN A 381 29.64 21.52 -6.40
CA ASN A 381 30.48 21.56 -5.19
C ASN A 381 29.78 21.80 -3.84
N THR A 382 28.45 21.90 -3.76
CA THR A 382 27.69 21.86 -2.48
C THR A 382 27.32 20.43 -2.06
N ARG A 383 28.28 19.52 -2.18
CA ARG A 383 28.18 18.15 -1.69
C ARG A 383 29.21 17.96 -0.59
N ASN A 384 28.91 18.43 0.64
CA ASN A 384 29.45 17.82 1.86
C ASN A 384 28.77 18.35 3.12
N GLY A 385 27.96 17.47 3.71
CA GLY A 385 27.34 17.65 5.03
C GLY A 385 25.85 17.41 4.99
N LYS A 386 25.40 16.15 4.87
CA LYS A 386 24.02 15.83 5.34
C LYS A 386 23.96 16.27 6.81
N SER A 387 23.01 17.13 7.15
CA SER A 387 22.86 17.56 8.53
C SER A 387 22.58 16.33 9.40
N PHE A 388 23.04 16.33 10.65
CA PHE A 388 22.75 15.24 11.60
C PHE A 388 21.25 14.91 11.66
N VAL A 389 20.40 15.93 11.49
CA VAL A 389 18.94 15.82 11.45
C VAL A 389 18.45 15.00 10.24
N ASP A 390 19.11 15.09 9.09
CA ASP A 390 18.75 14.37 7.86
C ASP A 390 19.01 12.87 7.95
N VAL A 391 19.85 12.45 8.89
CA VAL A 391 20.12 11.03 9.18
C VAL A 391 19.32 10.55 10.39
N LEU A 392 19.18 11.39 11.42
CA LEU A 392 18.48 11.05 12.65
C LEU A 392 16.99 10.80 12.42
N VAL A 393 16.32 11.65 11.64
CA VAL A 393 14.87 11.53 11.42
C VAL A 393 14.51 10.23 10.69
N PRO A 394 15.13 9.87 9.55
CA PRO A 394 14.89 8.58 8.91
C PRO A 394 15.21 7.39 9.82
N ALA A 395 16.32 7.43 10.57
CA ALA A 395 16.69 6.34 11.47
C ALA A 395 15.66 6.15 12.60
N LEU A 396 15.18 7.24 13.20
CA LEU A 396 14.15 7.20 14.24
C LEU A 396 12.82 6.69 13.69
N VAL A 397 12.42 7.12 12.49
CA VAL A 397 11.19 6.63 11.84
C VAL A 397 11.29 5.13 11.54
N LEU A 398 12.45 4.62 11.09
CA LEU A 398 12.61 3.19 10.82
C LEU A 398 12.76 2.33 12.10
N SER A 399 13.06 2.95 13.25
CA SER A 399 13.22 2.23 14.52
C SER A 399 11.93 1.56 15.01
N ILE A 400 10.77 2.19 14.80
CA ILE A 400 9.47 1.67 15.27
C ILE A 400 9.08 0.37 14.53
N PRO A 401 9.05 0.32 13.18
CA PRO A 401 8.80 -0.93 12.45
C PRO A 401 9.80 -2.03 12.79
N THR A 402 11.07 -1.66 12.96
CA THR A 402 12.13 -2.59 13.36
C THR A 402 11.83 -3.20 14.72
N PHE A 403 11.50 -2.37 15.71
CA PHE A 403 11.17 -2.84 17.05
C PHE A 403 9.97 -3.81 17.03
N ILE A 404 8.90 -3.49 16.29
CA ILE A 404 7.75 -4.39 16.13
C ILE A 404 8.20 -5.74 15.54
N SER A 405 9.02 -5.71 14.49
CA SER A 405 9.52 -6.92 13.82
C SER A 405 10.41 -7.77 14.74
N PHE A 406 11.07 -7.18 15.74
CA PHE A 406 11.83 -7.95 16.74
C PHE A 406 10.94 -8.68 17.75
N MET A 407 9.74 -8.14 18.00
CA MET A 407 8.79 -8.66 18.98
C MET A 407 7.89 -9.76 18.40
N THR A 408 7.57 -9.71 17.11
CA THR A 408 6.67 -10.67 16.47
C THR A 408 7.10 -10.99 15.04
N ASP A 409 6.87 -12.23 14.63
CA ASP A 409 7.04 -12.73 13.27
C ASP A 409 5.69 -13.07 12.60
N ASP A 410 4.56 -12.70 13.23
CA ASP A 410 3.20 -12.97 12.74
C ASP A 410 2.77 -11.91 11.72
N MET A 411 2.94 -12.22 10.44
CA MET A 411 2.59 -11.33 9.35
C MET A 411 1.07 -11.13 9.24
N LEU A 412 0.28 -12.16 9.56
CA LEU A 412 -1.19 -12.11 9.50
C LEU A 412 -1.75 -11.14 10.55
N LEU A 413 -1.21 -11.17 11.77
CA LEU A 413 -1.58 -10.25 12.84
C LEU A 413 -1.27 -8.80 12.45
N LEU A 414 -0.06 -8.54 11.93
CA LEU A 414 0.34 -7.20 11.49
C LEU A 414 -0.54 -6.69 10.35
N ALA A 415 -0.81 -7.52 9.34
CA ALA A 415 -1.71 -7.18 8.23
C ALA A 415 -3.14 -6.93 8.72
N SER A 416 -3.63 -7.75 9.64
CA SER A 416 -4.94 -7.59 10.26
C SER A 416 -5.07 -6.24 10.98
N ILE A 417 -4.14 -5.91 11.90
CA ILE A 417 -4.16 -4.66 12.65
C ILE A 417 -4.02 -3.45 11.72
N THR A 418 -3.07 -3.50 10.78
CA THR A 418 -2.80 -2.41 9.83
C THR A 418 -4.00 -2.15 8.92
N GLY A 419 -4.63 -3.20 8.39
CA GLY A 419 -5.81 -3.04 7.54
C GLY A 419 -7.05 -2.61 8.31
N SER A 420 -7.28 -3.18 9.50
CA SER A 420 -8.54 -2.98 10.23
C SER A 420 -8.67 -1.65 10.97
N LEU A 421 -7.57 -1.04 11.41
CA LEU A 421 -7.59 0.22 12.16
C LEU A 421 -7.22 1.42 11.29
N PRO A 422 -5.93 1.68 10.97
CA PRO A 422 -5.58 2.83 10.14
C PRO A 422 -6.00 2.62 8.67
N GLY A 423 -6.01 1.37 8.18
CA GLY A 423 -6.45 1.03 6.84
C GLY A 423 -7.90 1.41 6.57
N VAL A 424 -8.82 1.11 7.50
CA VAL A 424 -10.23 1.55 7.38
C VAL A 424 -10.35 3.07 7.26
N PHE A 425 -9.57 3.82 8.04
CA PHE A 425 -9.60 5.28 7.95
C PHE A 425 -9.10 5.77 6.58
N VAL A 426 -7.95 5.26 6.13
CA VAL A 426 -7.32 5.67 4.86
C VAL A 426 -8.16 5.26 3.64
N GLN A 427 -8.75 4.06 3.67
CA GLN A 427 -9.49 3.48 2.55
C GLN A 427 -10.94 3.95 2.46
N PHE A 428 -11.58 4.22 3.60
CA PHE A 428 -13.01 4.51 3.65
C PHE A 428 -13.32 5.90 4.16
N ALA A 429 -12.73 6.33 5.28
CA ALA A 429 -13.06 7.63 5.88
C ALA A 429 -12.51 8.82 5.07
N ILE A 430 -11.22 8.79 4.70
CA ILE A 430 -10.57 9.88 3.94
C ILE A 430 -11.32 10.13 2.61
N PRO A 431 -11.61 9.13 1.76
CA PRO A 431 -12.34 9.38 0.51
C PRO A 431 -13.74 9.96 0.72
N CYS A 432 -14.45 9.54 1.77
CA CYS A 432 -15.77 10.10 2.10
C CYS A 432 -15.69 11.58 2.50
N PHE A 433 -14.73 11.95 3.36
CA PHE A 433 -14.54 13.36 3.71
C PHE A 433 -14.10 14.19 2.51
N LEU A 434 -13.20 13.66 1.69
CA LEU A 434 -12.71 14.34 0.49
C LEU A 434 -13.84 14.58 -0.51
N VAL A 435 -14.70 13.61 -0.81
CA VAL A 435 -15.74 13.80 -1.83
C VAL A 435 -16.82 14.77 -1.35
N ILE A 436 -17.19 14.73 -0.06
CA ILE A 436 -18.16 15.69 0.51
C ILE A 436 -17.61 17.11 0.41
N SER A 437 -16.37 17.32 0.87
CA SER A 437 -15.75 18.65 0.86
C SER A 437 -15.46 19.13 -0.57
N ALA A 438 -14.99 18.26 -1.46
CA ALA A 438 -14.72 18.59 -2.85
C ALA A 438 -16.00 18.99 -3.60
N ARG A 439 -17.10 18.23 -3.45
CA ARG A 439 -18.40 18.59 -4.05
C ARG A 439 -18.94 19.92 -3.53
N ARG A 440 -18.79 20.18 -2.22
CA ARG A 440 -19.16 21.46 -1.60
C ARG A 440 -18.32 22.60 -2.17
N HIS A 441 -17.00 22.42 -2.25
CA HIS A 441 -16.05 23.40 -2.79
C HIS A 441 -16.32 23.71 -4.27
N ALA A 442 -16.61 22.70 -5.10
CA ALA A 442 -16.97 22.88 -6.50
C ALA A 442 -18.21 23.78 -6.66
N ARG A 443 -19.25 23.55 -5.83
CA ARG A 443 -20.48 24.36 -5.88
C ARG A 443 -20.28 25.77 -5.33
N SER A 444 -19.54 25.95 -4.24
CA SER A 444 -19.44 27.25 -3.55
C SER A 444 -18.34 28.17 -4.08
N ILE A 445 -17.20 27.61 -4.49
CA ILE A 445 -16.00 28.40 -4.86
C ILE A 445 -15.77 28.36 -6.37
N LEU A 446 -15.99 27.22 -7.02
CA LEU A 446 -15.90 27.13 -8.48
C LEU A 446 -17.19 27.57 -9.18
N ASN A 447 -18.31 27.71 -8.45
CA ASN A 447 -19.64 28.01 -8.99
C ASN A 447 -20.04 27.10 -10.16
N PHE A 448 -19.54 25.86 -10.17
CA PHE A 448 -19.74 24.91 -11.26
C PHE A 448 -19.86 23.49 -10.69
N PRO A 449 -20.95 22.75 -10.97
CA PRO A 449 -21.09 21.37 -10.51
C PRO A 449 -20.06 20.46 -11.20
N VAL A 450 -19.62 19.40 -10.52
CA VAL A 450 -18.69 18.44 -11.11
C VAL A 450 -19.30 17.89 -12.42
N PRO A 451 -18.59 17.97 -13.57
CA PRO A 451 -19.12 17.45 -14.83
C PRO A 451 -19.40 15.94 -14.73
N ARG A 452 -20.47 15.46 -15.39
CA ARG A 452 -20.85 14.04 -15.41
C ARG A 452 -19.72 13.07 -15.81
N LYS A 453 -18.76 13.54 -16.61
CA LYS A 453 -17.57 12.76 -17.03
C LYS A 453 -16.64 12.44 -15.85
N TYR A 454 -16.58 13.31 -14.85
CA TYR A 454 -15.67 13.25 -13.71
C TYR A 454 -16.38 12.98 -12.38
N GLU A 455 -17.72 12.94 -12.37
CA GLU A 455 -18.53 12.47 -11.25
C GLU A 455 -18.39 10.95 -11.07
N SER A 456 -18.24 10.51 -9.81
CA SER A 456 -18.41 9.11 -9.43
C SER A 456 -19.81 8.61 -9.83
N PRO A 457 -20.00 7.33 -10.20
CA PRO A 457 -21.34 6.78 -10.38
C PRO A 457 -22.16 6.76 -9.06
N PHE A 458 -21.51 6.89 -7.91
CA PHE A 458 -22.11 6.82 -6.58
C PHE A 458 -22.40 8.21 -6.00
N GLN A 459 -23.36 8.92 -6.59
CA GLN A 459 -23.65 10.33 -6.23
C GLN A 459 -24.45 10.51 -4.93
N GLY A 460 -25.32 9.57 -4.59
CA GLY A 460 -26.20 9.69 -3.42
C GLY A 460 -25.43 9.72 -2.09
N SER A 461 -25.87 10.58 -1.16
CA SER A 461 -25.32 10.65 0.22
C SER A 461 -25.46 9.32 0.98
N GLY A 462 -26.40 8.47 0.57
CA GLY A 462 -26.55 7.11 1.11
C GLY A 462 -25.31 6.23 0.95
N TRP A 463 -24.50 6.45 -0.09
CA TRP A 463 -23.25 5.69 -0.28
C TRP A 463 -22.18 6.04 0.75
N VAL A 464 -22.09 7.33 1.13
CA VAL A 464 -21.20 7.74 2.22
C VAL A 464 -21.65 7.12 3.54
N ALA A 465 -22.96 7.12 3.81
CA ALA A 465 -23.51 6.46 4.99
C ALA A 465 -23.24 4.95 4.99
N ALA A 466 -23.40 4.28 3.84
CA ALA A 466 -23.11 2.85 3.69
C ALA A 466 -21.63 2.53 3.97
N ILE A 467 -20.69 3.34 3.46
CA ILE A 467 -19.26 3.19 3.76
C ILE A 467 -18.97 3.42 5.24
N ALA A 468 -19.58 4.44 5.84
CA ALA A 468 -19.42 4.71 7.26
C ALA A 468 -19.92 3.54 8.12
N VAL A 469 -21.11 3.00 7.83
CA VAL A 469 -21.66 1.82 8.53
C VAL A 469 -20.75 0.61 8.36
N TRP A 470 -20.30 0.32 7.14
CA TRP A 470 -19.35 -0.77 6.85
C TRP A 470 -18.06 -0.62 7.66
N ALA A 471 -17.45 0.56 7.64
CA ALA A 471 -16.24 0.88 8.39
C ALA A 471 -16.44 0.71 9.90
N THR A 472 -17.52 1.27 10.46
CA THR A 472 -17.82 1.18 11.90
C THR A 472 -18.09 -0.25 12.34
N CYS A 473 -18.95 -0.98 11.63
CA CYS A 473 -19.23 -2.39 11.94
C CYS A 473 -17.95 -3.22 11.94
N ALA A 474 -17.07 -2.99 10.96
CA ALA A 474 -15.87 -3.77 10.85
C ALA A 474 -14.81 -3.44 11.91
N ILE A 475 -14.64 -2.15 12.27
CA ILE A 475 -13.79 -1.76 13.40
C ILE A 475 -14.28 -2.41 14.70
N ILE A 476 -15.60 -2.38 14.96
CA ILE A 476 -16.18 -3.01 16.16
C ILE A 476 -15.85 -4.51 16.19
N MET A 477 -16.09 -5.22 15.08
CA MET A 477 -15.84 -6.66 15.01
C MET A 477 -14.35 -7.01 15.19
N VAL A 478 -13.45 -6.18 14.67
CA VAL A 478 -12.00 -6.35 14.87
C VAL A 478 -11.63 -6.12 16.33
N ILE A 479 -12.15 -5.07 16.97
CA ILE A 479 -11.87 -4.80 18.39
C ILE A 479 -12.37 -5.96 19.27
N LEU A 480 -13.56 -6.49 18.98
CA LEU A 480 -14.10 -7.66 19.69
C LEU A 480 -13.20 -8.89 19.51
N ASN A 481 -12.65 -9.09 18.30
CA ASN A 481 -11.71 -10.16 18.01
C ASN A 481 -10.40 -10.00 18.80
N LEU A 482 -9.79 -8.80 18.78
CA LEU A 482 -8.53 -8.50 19.45
C LEU A 482 -8.65 -8.57 20.98
N THR A 483 -9.81 -8.25 21.54
CA THR A 483 -10.08 -8.33 22.99
C THR A 483 -10.39 -9.76 23.46
N GLY A 484 -10.36 -10.75 22.56
CA GLY A 484 -10.62 -12.15 22.89
C GLY A 484 -12.07 -12.43 23.26
N PHE A 485 -13.00 -11.55 22.88
CA PHE A 485 -14.42 -11.77 23.12
C PHE A 485 -14.88 -12.98 22.31
N LYS A 486 -15.41 -14.00 23.00
CA LYS A 486 -15.91 -15.20 22.35
C LYS A 486 -17.37 -15.01 21.95
N PHE A 487 -17.66 -15.18 20.66
CA PHE A 487 -19.01 -15.12 20.09
C PHE A 487 -19.76 -16.44 20.24
#